data_AF-A0A5B7BXL4-F1
#
_entry.id   AF-A0A5B7BXL4-F1
#
_cell.length_a   1.000
_cell.length_b   1.000
_cell.length_c   1.000
_cell.angle_alpha   90.00
_cell.angle_beta   90.00
_cell.angle_gamma   90.00
#
_symmetry.space_group_name_H-M   'P 1'
#
loop_
_entity.id
_entity.type
_entity.pdbx_description
1 polymer ?
#
loop_
_entity_poly.entity_id
_entity_poly.type
_entity_poly.pdbx_seq_one_letter_code
_entity_poly.pdbx_strand_id
1 'polypeptide(L)'
;AAVIVSLQQLKGLLGIVHFTTKMQIFPVLSSVFSRKDEWSWQTIVMGFSFLVLLLTTRKLSMRKPNLFWISAAAPLTSVILSTLVVYLLRSKVHGISTIGKLPKGLNPPSSNMLYFNGPYLAVAIKTGIVTGILSLTEGIAVGRTFAALKNYQVDGNKEMMAIGLMNMAGSCSSCYITTGSFSRSAVNYN
;
A
#
# COMPACT_ATOMS: atom_id res chain seq x y z
N ALA A 1 10.88 -8.67 2.69
CA ALA A 1 9.58 -8.04 2.38
C ALA A 1 9.56 -7.33 1.02
N ALA A 2 10.45 -6.36 0.77
CA ALA A 2 10.43 -5.53 -0.45
C ALA A 2 10.42 -6.32 -1.77
N VAL A 3 11.18 -7.42 -1.89
CA VAL A 3 11.19 -8.28 -3.09
C VAL A 3 9.80 -8.89 -3.36
N ILE A 4 9.16 -9.45 -2.33
CA ILE A 4 7.82 -10.06 -2.45
C ILE A 4 6.78 -8.99 -2.82
N VAL A 5 6.85 -7.81 -2.19
CA VAL A 5 5.95 -6.69 -2.53
C VAL A 5 6.15 -6.27 -3.98
N SER A 6 7.39 -6.12 -4.44
CA SER A 6 7.70 -5.74 -5.82
C SER A 6 7.18 -6.78 -6.82
N LEU A 7 7.32 -8.07 -6.51
CA LEU A 7 6.78 -9.16 -7.32
C LEU A 7 5.24 -9.18 -7.32
N GLN A 8 4.59 -8.82 -6.21
CA GLN A 8 3.13 -8.71 -6.17
C GLN A 8 2.62 -7.50 -6.97
N GLN A 9 3.35 -6.38 -6.99
CA GLN A 9 3.00 -5.23 -7.83
C GLN A 9 3.07 -5.56 -9.32
N LEU A 10 3.93 -6.51 -9.72
CA LEU A 10 4.03 -6.99 -11.09
C LEU A 10 2.73 -7.62 -11.60
N LYS A 11 1.92 -8.22 -10.71
CA LYS A 11 0.56 -8.68 -11.04
C LYS A 11 -0.28 -7.55 -11.64
N GLY A 12 -0.31 -6.40 -10.96
CA GLY A 12 -1.07 -5.23 -11.39
C GLY A 12 -0.51 -4.61 -12.67
N LEU A 13 0.81 -4.55 -12.79
CA LEU A 13 1.49 -4.02 -13.98
C LEU A 13 1.24 -4.86 -15.24
N LEU A 14 1.22 -6.19 -15.11
CA LEU A 14 0.99 -7.12 -16.22
C LEU A 14 -0.50 -7.36 -16.52
N GLY A 15 -1.39 -6.98 -15.60
CA GLY A 15 -2.84 -7.19 -15.74
C GLY A 15 -3.30 -8.62 -15.49
N ILE A 16 -2.54 -9.43 -14.77
CA ILE A 16 -2.85 -10.84 -14.51
C ILE A 16 -4.04 -10.94 -13.53
N VAL A 17 -5.14 -11.56 -13.97
CA VAL A 17 -6.37 -11.66 -13.18
C VAL A 17 -6.25 -12.79 -12.15
N HIS A 18 -5.72 -13.94 -12.56
CA HIS A 18 -5.57 -15.12 -11.70
C HIS A 18 -4.17 -15.19 -11.11
N PHE A 19 -4.01 -14.67 -9.90
CA PHE A 19 -2.73 -14.70 -9.20
C PHE A 19 -2.75 -15.66 -8.02
N THR A 20 -1.62 -16.29 -7.74
CA THR A 20 -1.50 -17.25 -6.65
C THR A 20 -1.76 -16.60 -5.30
N THR A 21 -2.53 -17.27 -4.43
CA THR A 21 -2.76 -16.84 -3.04
C THR A 21 -1.53 -17.07 -2.16
N LYS A 22 -0.51 -17.79 -2.67
CA LYS A 22 0.72 -18.11 -1.93
C LYS A 22 1.72 -16.96 -2.00
N MET A 23 2.12 -16.41 -0.85
CA MET A 23 3.08 -15.30 -0.74
C MET A 23 4.56 -15.73 -0.75
N GLN A 24 4.89 -16.84 -1.43
CA GLN A 24 6.27 -17.32 -1.58
C GLN A 24 6.83 -16.86 -2.92
N ILE A 25 8.14 -16.56 -2.95
CA ILE A 25 8.81 -16.02 -4.14
C ILE A 25 8.67 -16.98 -5.34
N PHE A 26 8.88 -18.27 -5.12
CA PHE A 26 8.87 -19.27 -6.20
C PHE A 26 7.47 -19.44 -6.84
N PRO A 27 6.37 -19.64 -6.08
CA PRO A 27 5.01 -19.62 -6.64
C PRO A 27 4.63 -18.32 -7.34
N VAL A 28 5.02 -17.17 -6.78
CA VAL A 28 4.73 -15.86 -7.40
C VAL A 28 5.44 -15.75 -8.73
N LEU A 29 6.73 -16.07 -8.78
CA LEU A 29 7.54 -15.99 -10.00
C LEU A 29 7.03 -16.99 -11.07
N SER A 30 6.74 -18.23 -10.66
CA SER A 30 6.14 -19.24 -11.54
C SER A 30 4.79 -18.79 -12.10
N SER A 31 3.95 -18.13 -11.30
CA SER A 31 2.65 -17.61 -11.75
C SER A 31 2.78 -16.49 -12.80
N VAL A 32 3.80 -15.63 -12.66
CA VAL A 32 4.10 -14.57 -13.63
C VAL A 32 4.55 -15.15 -14.98
N PHE A 33 5.39 -16.20 -14.95
CA PHE A 33 5.93 -16.80 -16.18
C PHE A 33 5.01 -17.84 -16.83
N SER A 34 4.17 -18.53 -16.08
CA SER A 34 3.21 -19.51 -16.64
C SER A 34 1.99 -18.85 -17.26
N ARG A 35 1.57 -17.67 -16.76
CA ARG A 35 0.37 -16.97 -17.25
C ARG A 35 0.71 -15.81 -18.19
N LYS A 36 1.62 -16.03 -19.14
CA LYS A 36 1.97 -15.03 -20.17
C LYS A 36 0.80 -14.71 -21.09
N ASP A 37 -0.10 -15.67 -21.29
CA ASP A 37 -1.27 -15.52 -22.17
C ASP A 37 -2.32 -14.53 -21.64
N GLU A 38 -2.31 -14.25 -20.32
CA GLU A 38 -3.20 -13.26 -19.69
C GLU A 38 -2.63 -11.83 -19.73
N TRP A 39 -1.47 -11.61 -20.36
CA TRP A 39 -0.82 -10.30 -20.35
C TRP A 39 -1.58 -9.29 -21.21
N SER A 40 -2.00 -8.19 -20.60
CA SER A 40 -2.62 -7.08 -21.29
C SER A 40 -1.57 -6.03 -21.64
N TRP A 41 -1.18 -5.96 -22.93
CA TRP A 41 -0.25 -4.94 -23.42
C TRP A 41 -0.69 -3.51 -23.06
N GLN A 42 -2.01 -3.27 -23.04
CA GLN A 42 -2.61 -1.98 -22.70
C GLN A 42 -2.26 -1.57 -21.25
N THR A 43 -2.39 -2.50 -20.31
CA THR A 43 -2.06 -2.28 -18.89
C THR A 43 -0.56 -2.09 -18.69
N ILE A 44 0.25 -2.86 -19.41
CA ILE A 44 1.72 -2.77 -19.34
C ILE A 44 2.20 -1.40 -19.80
N VAL A 45 1.78 -0.94 -20.98
CA VAL A 45 2.18 0.36 -21.53
C VAL A 45 1.72 1.50 -20.63
N MET A 46 0.48 1.43 -20.15
CA MET A 46 -0.05 2.45 -19.23
C MET A 46 0.75 2.49 -17.93
N GLY A 47 0.93 1.35 -17.27
CA GLY A 47 1.65 1.27 -16.00
C GLY A 47 3.12 1.67 -16.13
N PHE A 48 3.79 1.28 -17.21
CA PHE A 48 5.17 1.68 -17.48
C PHE A 48 5.28 3.18 -17.76
N SER A 49 4.35 3.75 -18.53
CA SER A 49 4.29 5.20 -18.79
C SER A 49 4.16 6.01 -17.50
N PHE A 50 3.23 5.63 -16.60
CA PHE A 50 3.08 6.29 -15.30
C PHE A 50 4.29 6.06 -14.38
N LEU A 51 4.90 4.88 -14.40
CA LEU A 51 6.12 4.62 -13.66
C LEU A 51 7.28 5.50 -14.12
N VAL A 52 7.47 5.66 -15.43
CA VAL A 52 8.46 6.58 -16.01
C VAL A 52 8.16 8.02 -15.63
N LEU A 53 6.90 8.45 -15.66
CA LEU A 53 6.48 9.78 -15.20
C LEU A 53 6.89 9.99 -13.74
N LEU A 54 6.51 9.09 -12.83
CA LEU A 54 6.82 9.21 -11.40
C LEU A 54 8.33 9.24 -11.12
N LEU A 55 9.11 8.38 -11.79
CA LEU A 55 10.57 8.36 -11.65
C LEU A 55 11.23 9.63 -12.21
N THR A 56 10.71 10.16 -13.31
CA THR A 56 11.21 11.41 -13.91
C THR A 56 10.94 12.59 -13.00
N THR A 57 9.72 12.69 -12.45
CA THR A 57 9.34 13.74 -11.52
C THR A 57 10.19 13.70 -10.25
N ARG A 58 10.44 12.49 -9.70
CA ARG A 58 11.34 12.32 -8.55
C ARG A 58 12.77 12.77 -8.85
N LYS A 59 13.31 12.39 -10.02
CA LYS A 59 14.67 12.76 -10.45
C LYS A 59 14.81 14.28 -10.65
N LEU A 60 13.76 14.93 -11.16
CA LEU A 60 13.73 16.39 -11.31
C LEU A 60 13.71 17.09 -9.95
N SER A 61 12.91 16.60 -9.00
CA SER A 61 12.86 17.14 -7.63
C SER A 61 14.20 17.01 -6.91
N MET A 62 14.95 15.93 -7.11
CA MET A 62 16.29 15.78 -6.53
C MET A 62 17.31 16.76 -7.13
N ARG A 63 17.15 17.16 -8.40
CA ARG A 63 18.03 18.16 -9.05
C ARG A 63 17.67 19.61 -8.69
N LYS A 64 16.40 19.87 -8.36
CA LYS A 64 15.90 21.23 -8.09
C LYS A 64 15.08 21.20 -6.78
N PRO A 65 15.67 21.58 -5.64
CA PRO A 65 14.98 21.52 -4.34
C PRO A 65 13.69 22.37 -4.30
N ASN A 66 13.64 23.47 -5.05
CA ASN A 66 12.43 24.30 -5.17
C ASN A 66 11.22 23.58 -5.82
N LEU A 67 11.44 22.44 -6.49
CA LEU A 67 10.40 21.63 -7.15
C LEU A 67 9.97 20.41 -6.31
N PHE A 68 10.30 20.36 -5.01
CA PHE A 68 9.92 19.26 -4.12
C PHE A 68 8.40 18.98 -4.11
N TRP A 69 7.59 20.05 -4.09
CA TRP A 69 6.12 19.96 -4.12
C TRP A 69 5.59 19.16 -5.32
N ILE A 70 6.29 19.23 -6.45
CA ILE A 70 5.91 18.50 -7.67
C ILE A 70 6.11 16.99 -7.47
N SER A 71 7.17 16.55 -6.78
CA SER A 71 7.36 15.13 -6.45
C SER A 71 6.36 14.64 -5.39
N ALA A 72 5.96 15.49 -4.44
CA ALA A 72 4.95 15.14 -3.44
C ALA A 72 3.54 15.03 -4.07
N ALA A 73 3.22 15.88 -5.05
CA ALA A 73 1.96 15.86 -5.78
C ALA A 73 1.92 14.82 -6.92
N ALA A 74 3.06 14.27 -7.33
CA ALA A 74 3.17 13.33 -8.45
C ALA A 74 2.26 12.09 -8.34
N PRO A 75 2.14 11.41 -7.18
CA PRO A 75 1.25 10.25 -7.05
C PRO A 75 -0.23 10.63 -7.24
N LEU A 76 -0.67 11.76 -6.68
CA LEU A 76 -2.04 12.24 -6.80
C LEU A 76 -2.37 12.66 -8.24
N THR A 77 -1.49 13.44 -8.86
CA THR A 77 -1.65 13.86 -10.25
C THR A 77 -1.63 12.67 -11.21
N SER A 78 -0.80 11.66 -10.96
CA SER A 78 -0.79 10.41 -11.72
C SER A 78 -2.14 9.68 -11.63
N VAL A 79 -2.79 9.65 -10.47
CA VAL A 79 -4.10 9.01 -10.29
C VAL A 79 -5.21 9.79 -11.01
N ILE A 80 -5.18 11.13 -10.94
CA ILE A 80 -6.15 11.98 -11.64
C ILE A 80 -5.99 11.81 -13.15
N LEU A 81 -4.76 11.89 -13.66
CA LEU A 81 -4.46 11.75 -15.08
C LEU A 81 -4.82 10.36 -15.59
N SER A 82 -4.49 9.29 -14.85
CA SER A 82 -4.86 7.92 -15.24
C SER A 82 -6.36 7.72 -15.28
N THR A 83 -7.09 8.26 -14.29
CA THR A 83 -8.56 8.20 -14.27
C THR A 83 -9.17 8.92 -15.47
N LEU A 84 -8.66 10.11 -15.82
CA LEU A 84 -9.14 10.88 -16.96
C LEU A 84 -8.85 10.17 -18.28
N VAL A 85 -7.62 9.63 -18.45
CA VAL A 85 -7.23 8.86 -19.63
C VAL A 85 -8.09 7.61 -19.79
N VAL A 86 -8.29 6.83 -18.73
CA VAL A 86 -9.14 5.63 -18.74
C VAL A 86 -10.61 5.99 -19.01
N TYR A 87 -11.11 7.11 -18.49
CA TYR A 87 -12.47 7.58 -18.73
C TYR A 87 -12.70 7.94 -20.21
N LEU A 88 -11.78 8.70 -20.83
CA LEU A 88 -11.86 9.07 -22.25
C LEU A 88 -11.66 7.86 -23.18
N LEU A 89 -10.77 6.94 -22.81
CA LEU A 89 -10.45 5.75 -23.59
C LEU A 89 -11.35 4.54 -23.28
N ARG A 90 -12.33 4.69 -22.39
CA ARG A 90 -13.20 3.59 -21.92
C ARG A 90 -13.88 2.84 -23.06
N SER A 91 -14.26 3.55 -24.13
CA SER A 91 -14.90 2.95 -25.31
C SER A 91 -13.93 2.16 -26.20
N LYS A 92 -12.62 2.39 -26.09
CA LYS A 92 -11.59 1.79 -26.97
C LYS A 92 -10.75 0.73 -26.25
N VAL A 93 -10.76 0.69 -24.92
CA VAL A 93 -9.80 -0.09 -24.13
C VAL A 93 -10.54 -1.00 -23.15
N HIS A 94 -10.88 -2.21 -23.60
CA HIS A 94 -11.61 -3.22 -22.83
C HIS A 94 -10.69 -4.10 -21.95
N GLY A 95 -9.37 -4.01 -22.10
CA GLY A 95 -8.40 -4.88 -21.44
C GLY A 95 -7.82 -4.33 -20.13
N ILE A 96 -8.31 -3.19 -19.61
CA ILE A 96 -7.85 -2.59 -18.36
C ILE A 96 -8.86 -2.86 -17.25
N SER A 97 -8.40 -3.50 -16.18
CA SER A 97 -9.22 -3.70 -14.98
C SER A 97 -9.43 -2.36 -14.28
N THR A 98 -10.67 -1.87 -14.29
CA THR A 98 -11.05 -0.65 -13.59
C THR A 98 -11.50 -0.95 -12.17
N ILE A 99 -11.17 -0.06 -11.25
CA ILE A 99 -11.71 -0.10 -9.88
C ILE A 99 -13.24 0.03 -9.97
N GLY A 100 -13.94 -0.91 -9.33
CA GLY A 100 -15.41 -0.97 -9.32
C GLY A 100 -16.06 0.14 -8.50
N LYS A 101 -17.33 -0.05 -8.15
CA LYS A 101 -18.05 0.90 -7.29
C LYS A 101 -17.45 0.90 -5.88
N LEU A 102 -16.97 2.05 -5.41
CA LEU A 102 -16.62 2.22 -4.01
C LEU A 102 -17.89 2.51 -3.19
N PRO A 103 -18.10 1.82 -2.06
CA PRO A 103 -19.17 2.18 -1.13
C PRO A 103 -18.91 3.58 -0.58
N LYS A 104 -19.95 4.41 -0.57
CA LYS A 104 -19.89 5.78 -0.03
C LYS A 104 -20.30 5.73 1.45
N GLY A 105 -19.64 6.54 2.28
CA GLY A 105 -19.96 6.67 3.70
C GLY A 105 -18.90 6.06 4.63
N LEU A 106 -19.21 6.04 5.93
CA LEU A 106 -18.38 5.39 6.94
C LEU A 106 -18.73 3.91 7.03
N ASN A 107 -17.73 3.06 7.28
CA ASN A 107 -17.98 1.66 7.58
C ASN A 107 -18.79 1.55 8.89
N PRO A 108 -19.80 0.68 8.94
CA PRO A 108 -20.57 0.47 10.16
C PRO A 108 -19.67 -0.11 11.27
N PRO A 109 -20.04 0.09 12.55
CA PRO A 109 -19.31 -0.51 13.67
C PRO A 109 -19.18 -2.03 13.50
N SER A 110 -17.95 -2.53 13.64
CA SER A 110 -17.62 -3.96 13.40
C SER A 110 -17.87 -4.86 14.61
N SER A 111 -18.48 -4.34 15.68
CA SER A 111 -18.73 -5.09 16.91
C SER A 111 -19.55 -6.36 16.68
N ASN A 112 -20.49 -6.32 15.74
CA ASN A 112 -21.35 -7.46 15.40
C ASN A 112 -20.64 -8.56 14.59
N MET A 113 -19.39 -8.34 14.17
CA MET A 113 -18.60 -9.32 13.38
C MET A 113 -17.56 -10.07 14.24
N LEU A 114 -17.56 -9.86 15.56
CA LEU A 114 -16.66 -10.55 16.49
C LEU A 114 -17.20 -11.93 16.83
N TYR A 115 -16.62 -12.96 16.21
CA TYR A 115 -16.90 -14.36 16.52
C TYR A 115 -15.78 -14.95 17.38
N PHE A 116 -16.11 -15.27 18.63
CA PHE A 116 -15.19 -15.92 19.57
C PHE A 116 -15.23 -17.45 19.50
N ASN A 117 -15.95 -18.01 18.53
CA ASN A 117 -16.08 -19.45 18.32
C ASN A 117 -15.85 -19.77 16.85
N GLY A 118 -15.12 -20.85 16.56
CA GLY A 118 -14.93 -21.37 15.21
C GLY A 118 -13.50 -21.82 14.90
N PRO A 119 -13.32 -22.54 13.78
CA PRO A 119 -12.03 -23.13 13.41
C PRO A 119 -10.94 -22.10 13.09
N TYR A 120 -11.31 -20.85 12.78
CA TYR A 120 -10.38 -19.79 12.40
C TYR A 120 -9.92 -18.90 13.56
N LEU A 121 -10.50 -19.03 14.76
CA LEU A 121 -10.17 -18.16 15.90
C LEU A 121 -8.69 -18.25 16.29
N ALA A 122 -8.16 -19.47 16.43
CA ALA A 122 -6.76 -19.68 16.80
C ALA A 122 -5.79 -19.09 15.75
N VAL A 123 -6.16 -19.20 14.47
CA VAL A 123 -5.38 -18.62 13.36
C VAL A 123 -5.47 -17.08 13.39
N ALA A 124 -6.65 -16.52 13.66
CA ALA A 124 -6.86 -15.08 13.78
C ALA A 124 -6.07 -14.49 14.96
N ILE A 125 -6.08 -15.13 16.12
CA ILE A 125 -5.29 -14.69 17.29
C ILE A 125 -3.79 -14.74 16.97
N LYS A 126 -3.31 -15.86 16.40
CA LYS A 126 -1.90 -16.01 16.03
C LYS A 126 -1.46 -14.95 15.03
N THR A 127 -2.27 -14.70 14.00
CA THR A 127 -1.98 -13.67 12.99
C THR A 127 -2.07 -12.25 13.56
N GLY A 128 -3.02 -11.99 14.46
CA GLY A 128 -3.16 -10.73 15.18
C GLY A 128 -1.94 -10.41 16.05
N ILE A 129 -1.43 -11.38 16.81
CA ILE A 129 -0.21 -11.20 17.63
C ILE A 129 0.99 -10.89 16.74
N VAL A 130 1.20 -11.67 15.67
CA VAL A 130 2.34 -11.47 14.75
C VAL A 130 2.27 -10.12 14.05
N THR A 131 1.09 -9.72 13.55
CA THR A 131 0.92 -8.43 12.87
C THR A 131 1.00 -7.26 13.85
N GLY A 132 0.51 -7.40 15.09
CA GLY A 132 0.66 -6.41 16.16
C GLY A 132 2.11 -6.14 16.54
N ILE A 133 2.93 -7.19 16.69
CA ILE A 133 4.37 -7.03 16.95
C ILE A 133 5.05 -6.34 15.76
N LEU A 134 4.68 -6.72 14.54
CA LEU A 134 5.23 -6.12 13.32
C LEU A 134 4.86 -4.62 13.22
N SER A 135 3.60 -4.26 13.50
CA SER A 135 3.15 -2.87 13.43
C SER A 135 3.81 -2.00 14.50
N LEU A 136 4.02 -2.52 15.70
CA LEU A 136 4.75 -1.82 16.77
C LEU A 136 6.23 -1.63 16.40
N THR A 137 6.88 -2.68 15.88
CA THR A 137 8.30 -2.64 15.51
C THR A 137 8.54 -1.61 14.40
N GLU A 138 7.69 -1.60 13.36
CA GLU A 138 7.78 -0.64 12.26
C GLU A 138 7.49 0.79 12.74
N GLY A 139 6.48 1.00 13.57
CA GLY A 139 6.14 2.31 14.13
C GLY A 139 7.26 2.91 14.97
N ILE A 140 7.82 2.14 15.90
CA ILE A 140 8.94 2.59 16.75
C ILE A 140 10.20 2.83 15.90
N ALA A 141 10.47 1.99 14.90
CA ALA A 141 11.62 2.18 14.00
C ALA A 141 11.53 3.50 13.24
N VAL A 142 10.35 3.83 12.69
CA VAL A 142 10.09 5.13 12.06
C VAL A 142 10.29 6.27 13.06
N GLY A 143 9.63 6.20 14.21
CA GLY A 143 9.69 7.24 15.24
C GLY A 143 11.12 7.53 15.70
N ARG A 144 11.91 6.48 15.99
CA ARG A 144 13.32 6.62 16.39
C ARG A 144 14.21 7.18 15.29
N THR A 145 13.94 6.84 14.03
CA THR A 145 14.72 7.38 12.89
C THR A 145 14.57 8.89 12.80
N PHE A 146 13.34 9.41 12.89
CA PHE A 146 13.09 10.86 12.86
C PHE A 146 13.54 11.57 14.14
N ALA A 147 13.47 10.89 15.29
CA ALA A 147 13.98 11.38 16.56
C ALA A 147 15.49 11.60 16.53
N ALA A 148 16.25 10.64 16.00
CA ALA A 148 17.68 10.76 15.79
C ALA A 148 18.02 11.92 14.84
N LEU A 149 17.22 12.16 13.80
CA LEU A 149 17.42 13.27 12.86
C LEU A 149 17.16 14.66 13.46
N LYS A 150 16.30 14.78 14.48
CA LYS A 150 15.96 16.05 15.14
C LYS A 150 16.55 16.19 16.55
N ASN A 151 17.33 15.22 17.01
CA ASN A 151 17.89 15.16 18.36
C ASN A 151 16.85 15.31 19.48
N TYR A 152 15.67 14.71 19.33
CA TYR A 152 14.70 14.56 20.44
C TYR A 152 14.64 13.10 20.89
N GLN A 153 14.16 12.89 22.12
CA GLN A 153 13.99 11.57 22.69
C GLN A 153 12.57 11.05 22.44
N VAL A 154 12.45 9.81 21.98
CA VAL A 154 11.17 9.11 21.84
C VAL A 154 11.01 8.12 22.98
N ASP A 155 9.90 8.27 23.70
CA ASP A 155 9.49 7.34 24.75
C ASP A 155 8.76 6.15 24.13
N GLY A 156 9.43 4.99 24.10
CA GLY A 156 8.90 3.78 23.47
C GLY A 156 7.62 3.26 24.14
N ASN A 157 7.43 3.51 25.44
CA ASN A 157 6.22 3.06 26.14
C ASN A 157 5.00 3.89 25.71
N LYS A 158 5.18 5.20 25.52
CA LYS A 158 4.12 6.07 24.99
C LYS A 158 3.78 5.73 23.54
N GLU A 159 4.80 5.45 22.72
CA GLU A 159 4.58 5.06 21.33
C GLU A 159 3.84 3.71 21.22
N MET A 160 4.21 2.72 22.05
CA MET A 160 3.51 1.44 22.14
C MET A 160 2.04 1.64 22.51
N MET A 161 1.76 2.46 23.52
CA MET A 161 0.40 2.74 23.96
C MET A 161 -0.41 3.44 22.86
N ALA A 162 0.20 4.41 22.17
CA ALA A 162 -0.44 5.15 21.07
C ALA A 162 -0.80 4.22 19.90
N ILE A 163 0.14 3.37 19.46
CA ILE A 163 -0.10 2.40 18.38
C ILE A 163 -1.18 1.38 18.79
N GLY A 164 -1.16 0.93 20.05
CA GLY A 164 -2.17 0.01 20.59
C GLY A 164 -3.56 0.63 20.58
N LEU A 165 -3.71 1.83 21.16
CA LEU A 165 -4.98 2.57 21.20
C LEU A 165 -5.50 2.88 19.80
N MET A 166 -4.63 3.30 18.88
CA MET A 166 -4.99 3.58 17.48
C MET A 166 -5.55 2.33 16.79
N ASN A 167 -4.91 1.18 16.94
CA ASN A 167 -5.38 -0.06 16.33
C ASN A 167 -6.66 -0.60 16.99
N MET A 168 -6.82 -0.44 18.31
CA MET A 168 -8.07 -0.77 18.99
C MET A 168 -9.22 0.10 18.47
N ALA A 169 -9.03 1.43 18.40
CA ALA A 169 -10.04 2.34 17.85
C ALA A 169 -10.36 2.03 16.38
N GLY A 170 -9.34 1.77 15.56
CA GLY A 170 -9.51 1.42 14.14
C GLY A 170 -10.24 0.09 13.92
N SER A 171 -10.07 -0.88 14.83
CA SER A 171 -10.78 -2.16 14.74
C SER A 171 -12.30 -2.01 14.83
N CYS A 172 -12.79 -1.02 15.60
CA CYS A 172 -14.21 -0.72 15.70
C CYS A 172 -14.82 -0.23 14.37
N SER A 173 -14.01 0.35 13.47
CA SER A 173 -14.43 0.88 12.17
C SER A 173 -14.02 0.00 10.97
N SER A 174 -13.75 -1.29 11.19
CA SER A 174 -13.25 -2.23 10.17
C SER A 174 -11.92 -1.83 9.51
N CYS A 175 -11.05 -1.07 10.19
CA CYS A 175 -9.77 -0.69 9.61
C CYS A 175 -8.77 -1.86 9.66
N TYR A 176 -7.86 -1.89 8.68
CA TYR A 176 -6.68 -2.74 8.75
C TYR A 176 -5.70 -2.24 9.80
N ILE A 177 -4.80 -3.13 10.23
CA ILE A 177 -3.74 -2.79 11.16
C ILE A 177 -2.89 -1.63 10.60
N THR A 178 -2.66 -0.63 11.43
CA THR A 178 -1.96 0.61 11.09
C THR A 178 -0.63 0.69 11.84
N THR A 179 0.38 1.25 11.17
CA THR A 179 1.75 1.45 11.67
C THR A 179 2.32 2.78 11.17
N GLY A 180 3.55 3.12 11.58
CA GLY A 180 4.27 4.30 11.12
C GLY A 180 4.62 4.23 9.64
N SER A 181 4.34 5.29 8.88
CA SER A 181 4.61 5.35 7.45
C SER A 181 5.89 6.14 7.15
N PHE A 182 6.97 5.45 6.78
CA PHE A 182 8.24 6.10 6.39
C PHE A 182 8.04 7.16 5.30
N SER A 183 7.30 6.85 4.23
CA SER A 183 7.12 7.75 3.10
C SER A 183 6.37 9.03 3.49
N ARG A 184 5.27 8.92 4.25
CA ARG A 184 4.48 10.08 4.68
C ARG A 184 5.22 10.92 5.72
N SER A 185 5.88 10.28 6.69
CA SER A 185 6.69 10.98 7.69
C SER A 185 7.87 11.71 7.05
N ALA A 186 8.50 11.13 6.02
CA ALA A 186 9.59 11.78 5.29
C ALA A 186 9.13 13.02 4.52
N VAL A 187 7.94 12.99 3.92
CA VAL A 187 7.36 14.18 3.27
C VAL A 187 7.02 15.27 4.28
N ASN A 188 6.52 14.92 5.46
CA ASN A 188 6.22 15.89 6.52
C ASN A 188 7.49 16.43 7.22
N TYR A 189 8.58 15.67 7.21
CA TYR A 189 9.85 16.07 7.82
C TYR A 189 10.56 17.17 7.03
N ASN A 190 10.43 17.15 5.71
CA ASN A 190 11.10 18.04 4.76
C ASN A 190 10.35 19.38 4.61
#